data_AF-A0A523RKR5-F1
#
_entry.id   AF-A0A523RKR5-F1
#
_cell.length_a   1.000
_cell.length_b   1.000
_cell.length_c   1.000
_cell.angle_alpha   90.00
_cell.angle_beta   90.00
_cell.angle_gamma   90.00
#
_symmetry.space_group_name_H-M   'P 1'
#
loop_
_entity.id
_entity.type
_entity.pdbx_description
1 polymer ?
#
loop_
_entity_poly.entity_id
_entity_poly.type
_entity_poly.pdbx_seq_one_letter_code
_entity_poly.pdbx_strand_id
1 'polypeptide(L)'
;MAKRKTIGDNPLDELMQPAQISSEHEKNTTKKEIFSTRESSTCTAKKQRITVQISTNVIERIKNAVYWTPGLTLAALAEQALMRAVDRLEKEKPFPQRKQELKTGRPIK
;
A
#
# COMPACT_ATOMS: atom_id res chain seq x y z
N MET A 1 -6.97 -17.47 44.33
CA MET A 1 -7.17 -16.31 43.42
C MET A 1 -8.67 -16.20 43.14
N ALA A 2 -9.30 -15.10 43.53
CA ALA A 2 -10.75 -14.95 43.49
C ALA A 2 -11.23 -14.61 42.06
N LYS A 3 -12.14 -15.43 41.51
CA LYS A 3 -12.77 -15.22 40.21
C LYS A 3 -13.76 -14.06 40.34
N ARG A 4 -13.57 -12.98 39.57
CA ARG A 4 -14.48 -11.83 39.53
C ARG A 4 -15.81 -12.29 38.91
N LYS A 5 -16.90 -12.22 39.68
CA LYS A 5 -18.27 -12.37 39.15
C LYS A 5 -18.65 -11.04 38.50
N THR A 6 -18.89 -11.04 37.19
CA THR A 6 -19.56 -9.94 36.49
C THR A 6 -21.00 -9.87 36.98
N ILE A 7 -21.44 -8.66 37.38
CA ILE A 7 -22.82 -8.38 37.77
C ILE A 7 -23.53 -7.93 36.50
N GLY A 8 -24.50 -8.72 36.05
CA GLY A 8 -25.33 -8.42 34.89
C GLY A 8 -25.00 -9.29 33.67
N ASP A 9 -26.04 -9.88 33.09
CA ASP A 9 -25.96 -10.52 31.79
C ASP A 9 -25.52 -9.46 30.77
N ASN A 10 -24.38 -9.68 30.11
CA ASN A 10 -23.87 -8.78 29.10
C ASN A 10 -24.78 -8.91 27.86
N PRO A 11 -25.51 -7.87 27.43
CA PRO A 11 -26.42 -7.94 26.29
C PRO A 11 -25.70 -8.25 24.97
N LEU A 12 -24.36 -8.17 24.94
CA LEU A 12 -23.55 -8.56 23.79
C LEU A 12 -23.37 -10.09 23.66
N ASP A 13 -23.46 -10.84 24.76
CA ASP A 13 -23.28 -12.31 24.74
C ASP A 13 -24.46 -13.02 24.06
N GLU A 14 -25.64 -12.40 24.01
CA GLU A 14 -26.82 -12.92 23.30
C GLU A 14 -26.63 -12.93 21.77
N LEU A 15 -25.74 -12.07 21.26
CA LEU A 15 -25.40 -11.99 19.84
C LEU A 15 -24.18 -12.85 19.45
N MET A 16 -23.44 -13.36 20.43
CA MET A 16 -22.35 -14.29 20.22
C MET A 16 -22.80 -15.71 20.57
N GLN A 17 -23.51 -16.35 19.65
CA GLN A 17 -23.76 -17.79 19.78
C GLN A 17 -22.42 -18.55 19.82
N PRO A 18 -22.12 -19.33 20.87
CA PRO A 18 -20.94 -20.17 20.89
C PRO A 18 -21.21 -21.39 20.00
N ALA A 19 -20.85 -21.29 18.72
CA ALA A 19 -20.85 -22.42 17.81
C ALA A 19 -19.86 -23.48 18.32
N GLN A 20 -20.39 -24.55 18.92
CA GLN A 20 -19.65 -25.79 19.09
C GLN A 20 -19.31 -26.33 17.70
N ILE A 21 -18.03 -26.56 17.51
CA ILE A 21 -17.36 -27.13 16.35
C ILE A 21 -17.94 -28.53 16.04
N SER A 22 -18.34 -28.80 14.79
CA SER A 22 -17.96 -30.01 14.02
C SER A 22 -18.59 -30.10 12.62
N SER A 23 -17.71 -30.33 11.63
CA SER A 23 -17.87 -31.08 10.37
C SER A 23 -18.96 -30.73 9.32
N GLU A 24 -18.44 -30.26 8.17
CA GLU A 24 -18.70 -30.73 6.80
C GLU A 24 -19.88 -30.17 5.95
N HIS A 25 -19.48 -29.54 4.82
CA HIS A 25 -20.16 -29.39 3.50
C HIS A 25 -21.47 -28.55 3.46
N GLU A 26 -21.85 -27.76 2.43
CA GLU A 26 -21.41 -27.55 1.06
C GLU A 26 -22.01 -26.21 0.52
N LYS A 27 -21.23 -25.49 -0.29
CA LYS A 27 -21.53 -24.63 -1.48
C LYS A 27 -22.83 -23.79 -1.61
N ASN A 28 -22.58 -22.51 -1.95
CA ASN A 28 -23.28 -21.62 -2.91
C ASN A 28 -24.71 -21.16 -2.51
N THR A 29 -25.15 -19.89 -2.59
CA THR A 29 -24.86 -18.85 -3.58
C THR A 29 -25.50 -17.49 -3.17
N THR A 30 -24.81 -16.39 -3.50
CA THR A 30 -25.34 -15.10 -4.01
C THR A 30 -25.77 -13.94 -3.06
N LYS A 31 -25.05 -12.82 -3.30
CA LYS A 31 -25.44 -11.39 -3.25
C LYS A 31 -25.29 -10.59 -1.94
N LYS A 32 -24.09 -10.00 -1.79
CA LYS A 32 -23.95 -8.53 -1.70
C LYS A 32 -22.56 -8.08 -2.16
N GLU A 33 -22.50 -7.61 -3.41
CA GLU A 33 -21.45 -6.72 -3.92
C GLU A 33 -21.56 -5.37 -3.17
N ILE A 34 -20.63 -4.42 -3.07
CA ILE A 34 -19.46 -4.06 -3.87
C ILE A 34 -18.42 -3.47 -2.89
N PHE A 35 -17.35 -4.19 -2.58
CA PHE A 35 -16.07 -3.54 -2.33
C PHE A 35 -15.03 -4.45 -2.96
N SER A 36 -14.66 -4.09 -4.19
CA SER A 36 -13.64 -4.77 -4.96
C SER A 36 -12.30 -4.59 -4.25
N THR A 37 -12.05 -5.41 -3.23
CA THR A 37 -10.70 -5.72 -2.80
C THR A 37 -10.06 -6.45 -3.97
N ARG A 38 -9.39 -5.70 -4.85
CA ARG A 38 -8.49 -6.30 -5.83
C ARG A 38 -7.42 -7.02 -5.02
N GLU A 39 -7.57 -8.33 -4.91
CA GLU A 39 -6.51 -9.26 -4.62
C GLU A 39 -5.51 -9.21 -5.79
N SER A 40 -4.73 -8.12 -5.85
CA SER A 40 -3.52 -8.12 -6.65
C SER A 40 -2.49 -8.91 -5.85
N SER A 41 -2.28 -10.15 -6.26
CA SER A 41 -1.06 -10.93 -6.05
C SER A 41 0.08 -10.04 -5.55
N THR A 42 0.48 -10.20 -4.29
CA THR A 42 1.58 -9.46 -3.70
C THR A 42 2.89 -9.92 -4.34
N CYS A 43 3.15 -9.47 -5.57
CA CYS A 43 4.50 -9.23 -6.01
C CYS A 43 5.02 -8.15 -5.07
N THR A 44 5.72 -8.55 -4.01
CA THR A 44 6.51 -7.67 -3.16
C THR A 44 7.63 -7.09 -4.00
N ALA A 45 7.28 -6.15 -4.89
CA ALA A 45 8.22 -5.38 -5.66
C ALA A 45 9.18 -4.73 -4.66
N LYS A 46 10.47 -5.01 -4.79
CA LYS A 46 11.50 -4.52 -3.89
C LYS A 46 11.55 -3.00 -3.98
N LYS A 47 10.94 -2.31 -3.02
CA LYS A 47 10.97 -0.85 -2.95
C LYS A 47 12.33 -0.39 -2.43
N GLN A 48 12.95 0.56 -3.13
CA GLN A 48 14.19 1.20 -2.71
C GLN A 48 13.91 2.61 -2.18
N ARG A 49 14.59 3.00 -1.10
CA ARG A 49 14.48 4.35 -0.54
C ARG A 49 15.44 5.28 -1.26
N ILE A 50 14.92 6.40 -1.75
CA ILE A 50 15.71 7.48 -2.33
C ILE A 50 15.40 8.77 -1.55
N THR A 51 16.44 9.51 -1.18
CA THR A 51 16.31 10.84 -0.58
C THR A 51 16.76 11.87 -1.60
N VAL A 52 15.88 12.81 -1.96
CA VAL A 52 16.16 13.91 -2.88
C VAL A 52 15.80 15.24 -2.24
N GLN A 53 16.50 16.30 -2.63
CA GLN A 53 16.14 17.66 -2.26
C GLN A 53 15.23 18.24 -3.35
N ILE A 54 14.07 18.75 -2.94
CA ILE A 54 13.07 19.36 -3.81
C ILE A 54 12.75 20.74 -3.25
N SER A 55 12.44 21.70 -4.12
CA SER A 55 12.05 23.05 -3.70
C SER A 55 10.73 23.03 -2.90
N THR A 56 10.62 23.95 -1.94
CA THR A 56 9.45 24.05 -1.04
C THR A 56 8.15 24.23 -1.79
N ASN A 57 8.14 25.07 -2.84
CA ASN A 57 6.95 25.33 -3.65
C ASN A 57 6.39 24.05 -4.29
N VAL A 58 7.28 23.18 -4.80
CA VAL A 58 6.86 21.93 -5.43
C VAL A 58 6.32 20.94 -4.39
N ILE A 59 6.96 20.87 -3.21
CA ILE A 59 6.50 20.01 -2.11
C ILE A 59 5.10 20.40 -1.65
N GLU A 60 4.81 21.69 -1.49
CA GLU A 60 3.47 22.17 -1.11
C GLU A 60 2.41 21.79 -2.13
N ARG A 61 2.69 21.97 -3.42
CA ARG A 61 1.79 21.57 -4.50
C ARG A 61 1.52 20.07 -4.50
N ILE A 62 2.56 19.26 -4.29
CA ILE A 62 2.45 17.81 -4.20
C ILE A 62 1.58 17.39 -3.00
N LYS A 63 1.83 17.99 -1.82
CA LYS A 63 1.03 17.72 -0.61
C LYS A 63 -0.45 18.06 -0.82
N ASN A 64 -0.73 19.21 -1.44
CA ASN A 64 -2.10 19.61 -1.76
C ASN A 64 -2.77 18.62 -2.73
N ALA A 65 -2.08 18.20 -3.79
CA ALA A 65 -2.62 17.24 -4.75
C ALA A 65 -2.96 15.89 -4.11
N VAL A 66 -2.10 15.39 -3.23
CA VAL A 66 -2.34 14.14 -2.49
C VAL A 66 -3.45 14.29 -1.47
N TYR A 67 -3.53 15.42 -0.77
CA TYR A 67 -4.58 15.69 0.21
C TYR A 67 -5.98 15.62 -0.41
N TRP A 68 -6.16 16.19 -1.60
CA TRP A 68 -7.46 16.23 -2.29
C TRP A 68 -7.78 14.97 -3.11
N THR A 69 -6.82 14.06 -3.29
CA THR A 69 -7.01 12.85 -4.10
C THR A 69 -7.05 11.61 -3.21
N PRO A 70 -8.24 11.10 -2.85
CA PRO A 70 -8.35 9.94 -1.96
C PRO A 70 -7.69 8.71 -2.60
N GLY A 71 -6.94 7.95 -1.81
CA GLY A 71 -6.24 6.74 -2.25
C GLY A 71 -4.91 6.99 -2.97
N LEU A 72 -4.51 8.24 -3.21
CA LEU A 72 -3.18 8.57 -3.72
C LEU A 72 -2.21 8.78 -2.57
N THR A 73 -0.97 8.31 -2.71
CA THR A 73 0.09 8.55 -1.72
C THR A 73 1.23 9.36 -2.35
N LEU A 74 2.01 10.06 -1.51
CA LEU A 74 3.20 10.78 -1.97
C LEU A 74 4.18 9.86 -2.71
N ALA A 75 4.37 8.64 -2.21
CA ALA A 75 5.26 7.65 -2.82
C ALA A 75 4.73 7.19 -4.19
N ALA A 76 3.44 6.88 -4.29
CA ALA A 76 2.83 6.46 -5.57
C ALA A 76 2.87 7.57 -6.62
N LEU A 77 2.60 8.82 -6.21
CA LEU A 77 2.71 9.97 -7.11
C LEU A 77 4.15 10.19 -7.58
N ALA A 78 5.13 10.06 -6.69
CA ALA A 78 6.55 10.18 -7.05
C ALA A 78 6.99 9.07 -8.02
N GLU A 79 6.60 7.83 -7.77
CA GLU A 79 6.89 6.69 -8.64
C GLU A 79 6.30 6.88 -10.05
N GLN A 80 5.02 7.25 -10.15
CA GLN A 80 4.37 7.53 -11.43
C GLN A 80 4.99 8.71 -12.17
N ALA A 81 5.33 9.78 -11.46
CA ALA A 81 5.94 10.97 -12.07
C ALA A 81 7.34 10.66 -12.61
N LEU A 82 8.14 9.90 -11.86
CA LEU A 82 9.47 9.48 -12.28
C LEU A 82 9.41 8.53 -13.47
N MET A 83 8.50 7.55 -13.46
CA MET A 83 8.28 6.63 -14.58
C MET A 83 7.95 7.40 -15.86
N ARG A 84 6.96 8.30 -15.82
CA ARG A 84 6.59 9.13 -16.98
C ARG A 84 7.73 10.02 -17.47
N ALA A 85 8.54 10.55 -16.54
CA ALA A 85 9.69 11.37 -16.89
C ALA A 85 10.77 10.54 -17.60
N VAL A 86 11.05 9.32 -17.12
CA VAL A 86 11.99 8.39 -17.75
C VAL A 86 11.47 7.96 -19.12
N ASP A 87 10.21 7.55 -19.23
CA ASP A 87 9.59 7.14 -20.51
C ASP A 87 9.69 8.26 -21.56
N ARG A 88 9.49 9.51 -21.13
CA ARG A 88 9.64 10.69 -22.01
C ARG A 88 11.09 10.86 -22.47
N LEU A 89 12.07 10.65 -21.58
CA LEU A 89 13.48 10.75 -21.94
C LEU A 89 13.93 9.59 -22.85
N GLU A 90 13.42 8.38 -22.61
CA GLU A 90 13.70 7.20 -23.44
C GLU A 90 13.20 7.34 -24.87
N LYS A 91 12.08 8.06 -25.07
CA LYS A 91 11.58 8.39 -26.42
C LYS A 91 12.55 9.24 -27.22
N GLU A 92 13.23 10.18 -26.58
CA GLU A 92 14.22 11.05 -27.23
C GLU A 92 15.56 10.31 -27.43
N LYS A 93 15.97 9.52 -26.42
CA LYS A 93 17.22 8.77 -26.45
C LYS A 93 17.10 7.50 -25.60
N PRO A 94 17.23 6.30 -26.19
CA PRO A 94 17.18 5.07 -25.40
C PRO A 94 18.40 4.99 -24.46
N PHE A 95 18.15 4.61 -23.20
CA PHE A 95 19.22 4.44 -22.22
C PHE A 95 19.76 3.00 -22.29
N PRO A 96 21.05 2.79 -22.59
CA PRO A 96 21.63 1.45 -22.51
C PRO A 96 21.67 0.98 -21.05
N GLN A 97 21.54 -0.33 -20.84
CA GLN A 97 21.60 -0.92 -19.50
C GLN A 97 22.95 -0.61 -18.85
N ARG A 98 22.92 -0.19 -17.58
CA ARG A 98 24.12 0.21 -16.84
C ARG A 98 25.06 -1.00 -16.73
N LYS A 99 26.33 -0.81 -17.13
CA LYS A 99 27.37 -1.85 -17.06
C LYS A 99 27.80 -2.19 -15.62
N GLN A 100 27.57 -1.27 -14.68
CA GLN A 100 27.89 -1.42 -13.26
C GLN A 100 26.89 -0.62 -12.41
N GLU A 101 26.69 -1.03 -11.16
CA GLU A 101 25.89 -0.28 -10.18
C GLU A 101 26.52 1.08 -9.88
N LEU A 102 25.70 2.07 -9.55
CA LEU A 102 26.19 3.39 -9.15
C LEU A 102 26.98 3.23 -7.84
N LYS A 103 28.30 3.44 -7.90
CA LYS A 103 29.15 3.45 -6.70
C LYS A 103 28.64 4.53 -5.75
N THR A 104 28.11 4.12 -4.62
CA THR A 104 27.72 4.99 -3.52
C THR A 104 28.98 5.52 -2.83
N GLY A 105 29.27 6.81 -2.95
CA GLY A 105 30.41 7.45 -2.27
C GLY A 105 30.89 8.73 -2.97
N ARG A 106 31.76 9.50 -2.31
CA ARG A 106 32.51 10.59 -2.94
C ARG A 106 33.46 9.98 -3.96
N PRO A 107 33.48 10.41 -5.23
CA PRO A 107 34.44 9.92 -6.20
C PRO A 107 35.85 10.18 -5.68
N ILE A 108 36.58 9.11 -5.42
CA ILE A 108 38.02 9.14 -5.16
C ILE A 108 38.66 9.28 -6.54
N LYS A 109 39.33 10.41 -6.77
CA LYS A 109 40.10 10.66 -7.98
C LYS A 109 41.52 10.15 -7.77
#